data_AF-A0A7Z9ES33-F1
#
_entry.id   AF-A0A7Z9ES33-F1
#
_cell.length_a   1.000
_cell.length_b   1.000
_cell.length_c   1.000
_cell.angle_alpha   90.00
_cell.angle_beta   90.00
_cell.angle_gamma   90.00
#
_symmetry.space_group_name_H-M   'P 1'
#
loop_
_entity.id
_entity.type
_entity.pdbx_description
1 polymer ?
#
loop_
_entity_poly.entity_id
_entity_poly.type
_entity_poly.pdbx_seq_one_letter_code
_entity_poly.pdbx_strand_id
1 'polypeptide(L)'
;MAYLVVLLAAFLTKPFFNTKLCRGEYGFFKTYFLYGGIGSFAIFFGVFFLFGTQALENDQSTGNYAFLTTARLALLCLSVYLSGISWAVYKIKLRSDFSPIMNFYVVAILIVSVLLLPSVLFRAPVMCAVYAAALFVLYKTAWNGVFINKEAASD
;
A
#
# COMPACT_ATOMS: atom_id res chain seq x y z
N MET A 1 -11.33 2.97 -16.29
CA MET A 1 -11.58 2.29 -15.00
C MET A 1 -10.35 2.23 -14.10
N ALA A 2 -9.20 1.69 -14.54
CA ALA A 2 -8.00 1.59 -13.70
C ALA A 2 -7.54 2.91 -13.05
N TYR A 3 -7.54 4.03 -13.80
CA TYR A 3 -7.16 5.34 -13.25
C TYR A 3 -8.11 5.87 -12.16
N LEU A 4 -9.40 5.52 -12.21
CA LEU A 4 -10.35 5.88 -11.14
C LEU A 4 -9.97 5.17 -9.85
N VAL A 5 -9.55 3.90 -9.93
CA VAL A 5 -9.05 3.14 -8.77
C VAL A 5 -7.77 3.76 -8.23
N VAL A 6 -6.87 4.24 -9.10
CA VAL A 6 -5.65 4.96 -8.68
C VAL A 6 -6.00 6.26 -7.94
N LEU A 7 -6.98 7.03 -8.42
CA LEU A 7 -7.45 8.25 -7.76
C LEU A 7 -8.13 7.95 -6.42
N LEU A 8 -8.96 6.91 -6.36
CA LEU A 8 -9.57 6.45 -5.11
C LEU A 8 -8.50 5.98 -4.11
N ALA A 9 -7.49 5.25 -4.56
CA ALA A 9 -6.37 4.85 -3.73
C ALA A 9 -5.64 6.08 -3.16
N ALA A 10 -5.37 7.10 -3.99
CA ALA A 10 -4.76 8.36 -3.54
C ALA A 10 -5.62 9.07 -2.47
N PHE A 11 -6.94 9.13 -2.68
CA PHE A 11 -7.87 9.71 -1.71
C PHE A 11 -7.90 8.95 -0.38
N LEU A 12 -7.94 7.62 -0.45
CA LEU A 12 -7.97 6.73 0.72
C LEU A 12 -6.61 6.61 1.41
N THR A 13 -5.52 7.11 0.81
CA THR A 13 -4.18 7.02 1.37
C THR A 13 -4.09 7.74 2.72
N LYS A 14 -4.54 8.99 2.81
CA LYS A 14 -4.51 9.72 4.08
C LYS A 14 -5.27 9.01 5.21
N PRO A 15 -6.57 8.64 5.06
CA PRO A 15 -7.27 7.95 6.13
C PRO A 15 -6.63 6.61 6.45
N PHE A 16 -6.13 5.86 5.45
CA PHE A 16 -5.41 4.61 5.67
C PHE A 16 -4.15 4.77 6.55
N PHE A 17 -3.29 5.74 6.23
CA PHE A 17 -2.07 6.02 7.02
C PHE A 17 -2.37 6.55 8.43
N ASN A 18 -3.57 7.11 8.66
CA ASN A 18 -4.04 7.56 9.96
C ASN A 18 -4.80 6.48 10.76
N THR A 19 -5.01 5.27 10.21
CA THR A 19 -5.62 4.17 10.96
C THR A 19 -4.73 3.67 12.10
N LYS A 20 -5.35 3.03 13.10
CA LYS A 20 -4.66 2.33 14.21
C LYS A 20 -3.61 1.33 13.70
N LEU A 21 -3.89 0.71 12.55
CA LEU A 21 -2.97 -0.21 11.88
C LEU A 21 -1.66 0.47 11.48
N CYS A 22 -1.73 1.51 10.67
CA CYS A 22 -0.55 2.26 10.21
C CYS A 22 0.16 3.04 11.34
N ARG A 23 -0.54 3.29 12.45
CA ARG A 23 0.04 3.88 13.66
C ARG A 23 0.85 2.89 14.49
N GLY A 24 0.79 1.59 14.17
CA GLY A 24 1.51 0.55 14.91
C GLY A 24 0.90 0.27 16.29
N GLU A 25 -0.39 0.53 16.47
CA GLU A 25 -1.09 0.25 17.73
C GLU A 25 -1.36 -1.25 17.92
N TYR A 26 -1.30 -2.04 16.84
CA TYR A 26 -1.28 -3.49 16.92
C TYR A 26 0.16 -3.99 17.08
N GLY A 27 0.38 -4.98 17.96
CA GLY A 27 1.70 -5.59 18.12
C GLY A 27 2.24 -6.23 16.83
N PHE A 28 3.56 -6.46 16.79
CA PHE A 28 4.28 -6.91 15.58
C PHE A 28 3.61 -8.08 14.85
N PHE A 29 3.25 -9.13 15.57
CA PHE A 29 2.67 -10.34 14.98
C PHE A 29 1.37 -10.05 14.21
N LYS A 30 0.45 -9.30 14.82
CA LYS A 30 -0.81 -8.93 14.18
C LYS A 30 -0.57 -8.02 12.98
N THR A 31 0.30 -7.02 13.12
CA THR A 31 0.58 -6.05 12.06
C THR A 31 1.24 -6.70 10.84
N TYR A 32 2.26 -7.54 11.05
CA TYR A 32 3.02 -8.13 9.95
C TYR A 32 2.37 -9.39 9.37
N PHE A 33 2.02 -10.37 10.21
CA PHE A 33 1.48 -11.65 9.71
C PHE A 33 0.01 -11.58 9.37
N LEU A 34 -0.82 -11.05 10.28
CA LEU A 34 -2.27 -11.04 10.09
C LEU A 34 -2.66 -9.99 9.06
N TYR A 35 -2.38 -8.71 9.34
CA TYR A 35 -2.76 -7.62 8.44
C TYR A 35 -1.85 -7.57 7.21
N GLY A 36 -0.53 -7.63 7.39
CA GLY A 36 0.41 -7.65 6.26
C GLY A 36 0.18 -8.84 5.32
N GLY A 37 0.03 -10.05 5.84
CA GLY A 37 -0.20 -11.26 5.02
C GLY A 37 -1.60 -11.32 4.41
N ILE A 38 -2.64 -11.39 5.26
CA ILE A 38 -4.03 -11.57 4.80
C ILE A 38 -4.51 -10.35 4.01
N GLY A 39 -4.16 -9.14 4.46
CA GLY A 39 -4.54 -7.90 3.78
C GLY A 39 -3.92 -7.80 2.38
N SER A 40 -2.65 -8.20 2.23
CA SER A 40 -2.00 -8.25 0.92
C SER A 40 -2.68 -9.24 -0.03
N PHE A 41 -3.04 -10.42 0.48
CA PHE A 41 -3.77 -11.43 -0.28
C PHE A 41 -5.15 -10.91 -0.72
N ALA A 42 -5.90 -10.31 0.22
CA ALA A 42 -7.22 -9.76 -0.05
C ALA A 42 -7.19 -8.62 -1.09
N ILE A 43 -6.19 -7.74 -1.04
CA ILE A 43 -6.03 -6.66 -2.02
C ILE A 43 -5.72 -7.24 -3.40
N PHE A 44 -4.77 -8.17 -3.47
CA PHE A 44 -4.37 -8.76 -4.75
C PHE A 44 -5.53 -9.52 -5.40
N PHE A 45 -6.18 -10.42 -4.67
CA PHE A 45 -7.34 -11.17 -5.17
C PHE A 45 -8.55 -10.27 -5.44
N GLY A 46 -8.79 -9.27 -4.59
CA GLY A 46 -9.91 -8.34 -4.78
C GLY A 46 -9.79 -7.54 -6.07
N VAL A 47 -8.60 -7.02 -6.38
CA VAL A 47 -8.36 -6.30 -7.65
C VAL A 47 -8.52 -7.23 -8.86
N PHE A 48 -7.99 -8.45 -8.80
CA PHE A 48 -8.15 -9.43 -9.88
C PHE A 48 -9.59 -9.91 -10.04
N PHE A 49 -10.34 -10.07 -8.96
CA PHE A 49 -11.74 -10.49 -9.03
C PHE A 49 -12.64 -9.39 -9.62
N LEU A 50 -12.45 -8.14 -9.18
CA LEU A 50 -13.26 -7.01 -9.62
C LEU A 50 -12.94 -6.55 -11.05
N PHE A 51 -11.67 -6.60 -11.45
CA PHE A 51 -11.22 -6.03 -12.71
C PHE A 51 -10.67 -7.06 -13.70
N GLY A 52 -10.29 -8.26 -13.25
CA GLY A 52 -9.69 -9.28 -14.09
C GLY A 52 -10.68 -9.95 -15.05
N THR A 53 -11.93 -10.17 -14.61
CA THR A 53 -12.99 -10.73 -15.46
C THR A 53 -13.39 -9.76 -16.57
N GLN A 54 -13.64 -8.49 -16.21
CA GLN A 54 -13.93 -7.41 -17.17
C GLN A 54 -12.75 -7.12 -18.12
N ALA A 55 -11.52 -7.32 -17.64
CA ALA A 55 -10.32 -7.20 -18.45
C ALA A 55 -10.26 -8.30 -19.53
N LEU A 56 -10.58 -9.54 -19.17
CA LEU A 56 -10.59 -10.67 -20.11
C LEU A 56 -11.73 -10.57 -21.14
N GLU A 57 -12.89 -10.05 -20.75
CA GLU A 57 -14.05 -9.91 -21.65
C GLU A 57 -13.91 -8.78 -22.68
N ASN A 58 -13.19 -7.69 -22.36
CA ASN A 58 -13.05 -6.53 -23.24
C ASN A 58 -11.87 -6.60 -24.22
N ASP A 59 -10.95 -7.57 -24.05
CA ASP A 59 -9.80 -7.71 -24.94
C ASP A 59 -10.19 -8.65 -26.10
N GLN A 60 -10.59 -8.08 -27.26
CA GLN A 60 -10.92 -8.84 -28.48
C GLN A 60 -9.71 -9.61 -29.09
N SER A 61 -8.53 -9.51 -28.48
CA SER A 61 -7.33 -10.30 -28.76
C SER A 61 -6.70 -10.80 -27.45
N THR A 62 -6.32 -12.09 -27.39
CA THR A 62 -5.44 -12.78 -26.41
C THR A 62 -5.54 -12.50 -24.88
N GLY A 63 -6.31 -11.52 -24.39
CA GLY A 63 -6.48 -11.16 -22.97
C GLY A 63 -5.25 -10.55 -22.27
N ASN A 64 -4.11 -10.45 -22.96
CA ASN A 64 -2.83 -10.15 -22.32
C ASN A 64 -2.70 -8.69 -21.85
N TYR A 65 -3.23 -7.73 -22.60
CA TYR A 65 -3.03 -6.32 -22.29
C TYR A 65 -3.86 -5.89 -21.08
N ALA A 66 -5.12 -6.33 -21.04
CA ALA A 66 -6.02 -6.05 -19.95
C ALA A 66 -5.61 -6.78 -18.65
N PHE A 67 -5.12 -8.02 -18.76
CA PHE A 67 -4.54 -8.75 -17.63
C PHE A 67 -3.30 -8.06 -17.07
N LEU A 68 -2.36 -7.63 -17.93
CA LEU A 68 -1.17 -6.87 -17.49
C LEU A 68 -1.54 -5.56 -16.79
N THR A 69 -2.53 -4.85 -17.31
CA THR A 69 -3.01 -3.59 -16.72
C THR A 69 -3.61 -3.83 -15.34
N THR A 70 -4.40 -4.90 -15.17
CA THR A 70 -4.96 -5.29 -13.87
C THR A 70 -3.88 -5.72 -12.89
N ALA A 71 -2.89 -6.49 -13.33
CA ALA A 71 -1.74 -6.89 -12.52
C ALA A 71 -0.94 -5.67 -12.04
N ARG A 72 -0.70 -4.69 -12.92
CA ARG A 72 -0.02 -3.43 -12.58
C ARG A 72 -0.80 -2.62 -11.54
N LEU A 73 -2.13 -2.55 -11.68
CA LEU A 73 -3.00 -1.90 -10.71
C LEU A 73 -2.96 -2.61 -9.35
N ALA A 74 -3.05 -3.94 -9.35
CA ALA A 74 -2.97 -4.75 -8.13
C ALA A 74 -1.63 -4.54 -7.40
N LEU A 75 -0.52 -4.51 -8.15
CA LEU A 75 0.80 -4.23 -7.60
C LEU A 75 0.92 -2.82 -7.01
N LEU A 76 0.28 -1.81 -7.62
CA LEU A 76 0.25 -0.47 -7.08
C LEU A 76 -0.57 -0.39 -5.78
N CYS A 77 -1.77 -0.97 -5.75
CA CYS A 77 -2.59 -1.00 -4.53
C CYS A 77 -1.86 -1.74 -3.39
N LEU A 78 -1.21 -2.86 -3.73
CA LEU A 78 -0.42 -3.65 -2.80
C LEU A 78 0.79 -2.86 -2.27
N SER A 79 1.49 -2.10 -3.11
CA SER A 79 2.65 -1.33 -2.69
C SER A 79 2.29 -0.20 -1.73
N VAL A 80 1.17 0.49 -1.97
CA VAL A 80 0.64 1.51 -1.07
C VAL A 80 0.28 0.89 0.28
N TYR A 81 -0.39 -0.27 0.26
CA TYR A 81 -0.76 -0.99 1.48
C TYR A 81 0.46 -1.44 2.29
N LEU A 82 1.42 -2.10 1.63
CA LEU A 82 2.65 -2.57 2.25
C LEU A 82 3.53 -1.44 2.77
N SER A 83 3.47 -0.25 2.17
CA SER A 83 4.13 0.95 2.69
C SER A 83 3.56 1.35 4.06
N GLY A 84 2.23 1.30 4.22
CA GLY A 84 1.57 1.52 5.51
C GLY A 84 1.94 0.47 6.56
N ILE A 85 1.99 -0.81 6.18
CA ILE A 85 2.43 -1.90 7.06
C ILE A 85 3.90 -1.73 7.47
N SER A 86 4.78 -1.39 6.52
CA SER A 86 6.20 -1.14 6.80
C SER A 86 6.37 0.02 7.77
N TRP A 87 5.60 1.09 7.59
CA TRP A 87 5.57 2.22 8.51
C TRP A 87 5.10 1.83 9.91
N ALA A 88 4.06 0.99 10.01
CA ALA A 88 3.58 0.45 11.28
C ALA A 88 4.64 -0.40 11.98
N VAL A 89 5.28 -1.32 11.25
CA VAL A 89 6.35 -2.18 11.77
C VAL A 89 7.54 -1.34 12.26
N TYR A 90 7.91 -0.29 11.51
CA TYR A 90 8.95 0.65 11.93
C TYR A 90 8.58 1.37 13.23
N LYS A 91 7.33 1.84 13.37
CA LYS A 91 6.86 2.48 14.62
C LYS A 91 6.83 1.51 15.80
N ILE A 92 6.41 0.27 15.59
CA ILE A 92 6.42 -0.77 16.64
C ILE A 92 7.85 -1.02 17.09
N LYS A 93 8.79 -1.15 16.16
CA LYS A 93 10.22 -1.29 16.45
C LYS A 93 10.76 -0.16 17.33
N LEU A 94 10.36 1.08 17.07
CA LEU A 94 10.79 2.24 17.88
C LEU A 94 10.27 2.22 19.33
N ARG A 95 9.17 1.51 19.60
CA ARG A 95 8.54 1.44 20.93
C ARG A 95 8.79 0.13 21.68
N SER A 96 9.29 -0.90 20.99
CA SER A 96 9.38 -2.25 21.53
C SER A 96 10.84 -2.62 21.78
N ASP A 97 11.12 -3.16 22.97
CA ASP A 97 12.42 -3.75 23.29
C ASP A 97 12.50 -5.18 22.74
N PHE A 98 12.70 -5.27 21.42
CA PHE A 98 12.89 -6.55 20.77
C PHE A 98 14.23 -7.18 21.14
N SER A 99 14.26 -8.51 21.24
CA SER A 99 15.51 -9.26 21.33
C SER A 99 16.41 -8.94 20.12
N PRO A 100 17.74 -9.04 20.24
CA PRO A 100 18.66 -8.70 19.15
C PRO A 100 18.34 -9.42 17.83
N ILE A 101 17.92 -10.68 17.91
CA ILE A 101 17.53 -11.51 16.75
C ILE A 101 16.25 -10.97 16.11
N MET A 102 15.23 -10.64 16.90
CA MET A 102 13.98 -10.08 16.41
C MET A 102 14.21 -8.69 15.79
N ASN A 103 15.09 -7.89 16.37
CA ASN A 103 15.46 -6.58 15.83
C ASN A 103 16.12 -6.72 14.45
N PHE A 104 17.05 -7.66 14.29
CA PHE A 104 17.65 -7.97 12.99
C PHE A 104 16.60 -8.43 11.97
N TYR A 105 15.68 -9.32 12.37
CA TYR A 105 14.59 -9.78 11.52
C TYR A 105 13.69 -8.63 11.04
N VAL A 106 13.27 -7.75 11.94
CA VAL A 106 12.44 -6.57 11.61
C VAL A 106 13.17 -5.62 10.66
N VAL A 107 14.47 -5.38 10.89
CA VAL A 107 15.29 -4.54 10.00
C VAL A 107 15.42 -5.16 8.62
N ALA A 108 15.66 -6.47 8.53
CA ALA A 108 15.74 -7.19 7.27
C ALA A 108 14.43 -7.07 6.48
N ILE A 109 13.27 -7.23 7.12
CA ILE A 109 11.95 -7.03 6.50
C ILE A 109 11.82 -5.62 5.92
N LEU A 110 12.20 -4.60 6.69
CA LEU A 110 12.11 -3.21 6.23
C LEU A 110 13.03 -2.94 5.04
N ILE A 111 14.26 -3.46 5.07
CA ILE A 111 15.20 -3.36 3.95
C ILE A 111 14.63 -4.03 2.69
N VAL A 112 14.12 -5.26 2.82
CA VAL A 112 13.51 -5.99 1.70
C VAL A 112 12.31 -5.21 1.14
N SER A 113 11.48 -4.64 2.02
CA SER A 113 10.33 -3.83 1.61
C SER A 113 10.76 -2.58 0.83
N VAL A 114 11.80 -1.87 1.28
CA VAL A 114 12.36 -0.71 0.57
C VAL A 114 12.95 -1.11 -0.79
N LEU A 115 13.62 -2.26 -0.89
CA LEU A 115 14.18 -2.76 -2.14
C LEU A 115 13.11 -3.21 -3.15
N LEU A 116 11.97 -3.70 -2.66
CA LEU A 116 10.87 -4.15 -3.51
C LEU A 116 9.99 -3.00 -4.03
N LEU A 117 9.87 -1.88 -3.31
CA LEU A 117 9.05 -0.73 -3.75
C LEU A 117 9.45 -0.17 -5.13
N PRO A 118 10.74 0.02 -5.46
CA PRO A 118 11.17 0.43 -6.80
C PRO A 118 10.73 -0.50 -7.92
N SER A 119 10.63 -1.80 -7.66
CA SER A 119 10.19 -2.77 -8.68
C SER A 119 8.76 -2.49 -9.17
N VAL A 120 7.92 -1.89 -8.33
CA VAL A 120 6.56 -1.47 -8.69
C VAL A 120 6.58 -0.22 -9.57
N LEU A 121 7.49 0.72 -9.33
CA LEU A 121 7.68 1.92 -10.17
C LEU A 121 8.05 1.55 -11.61
N PHE A 122 8.95 0.57 -11.79
CA PHE A 122 9.34 0.11 -13.13
C PHE A 122 8.22 -0.66 -13.84
N ARG A 123 7.37 -1.38 -13.09
CA ARG A 123 6.30 -2.19 -13.68
C ARG A 123 5.05 -1.39 -14.00
N ALA A 124 4.77 -0.28 -13.30
CA ALA A 124 3.55 0.52 -13.46
C ALA A 124 3.82 2.05 -13.50
N PRO A 125 4.74 2.56 -14.34
CA PRO A 125 5.24 3.95 -14.25
C PRO A 125 4.15 5.00 -14.42
N VAL A 126 3.22 4.80 -15.36
CA VAL A 126 2.12 5.74 -15.63
C VAL A 126 1.15 5.81 -14.44
N MET A 127 0.80 4.67 -13.83
CA MET A 127 -0.11 4.66 -12.69
C MET A 127 0.54 5.29 -11.45
N CYS A 128 1.84 5.08 -11.25
CA CYS A 128 2.60 5.72 -10.18
C CYS A 128 2.66 7.25 -10.36
N ALA A 129 2.86 7.73 -11.60
CA ALA A 129 2.86 9.16 -11.89
C ALA A 129 1.48 9.79 -11.62
N VAL A 130 0.40 9.14 -12.08
CA VAL A 130 -0.98 9.59 -11.82
C VAL A 130 -1.29 9.59 -10.32
N TYR A 131 -0.89 8.53 -9.60
CA TYR A 131 -1.04 8.44 -8.16
C TYR A 131 -0.30 9.56 -7.42
N ALA A 132 0.96 9.82 -7.78
CA ALA A 132 1.78 10.86 -7.17
C ALA A 132 1.21 12.26 -7.44
N ALA A 133 0.77 12.53 -8.67
CA ALA A 133 0.12 13.79 -9.03
C ALA A 133 -1.18 13.99 -8.24
N ALA A 134 -2.02 12.95 -8.15
CA ALA A 134 -3.27 13.00 -7.39
C ALA A 134 -3.02 13.24 -5.89
N LEU A 135 -2.06 12.52 -5.30
CA LEU A 135 -1.66 12.74 -3.92
C LEU A 135 -1.17 14.16 -3.68
N PHE A 136 -0.34 14.70 -4.58
CA PHE A 136 0.17 16.06 -4.46
C PHE A 136 -0.96 17.10 -4.49
N VAL A 137 -1.91 16.94 -5.43
CA VAL A 137 -3.08 17.81 -5.51
C VAL A 137 -3.89 17.72 -4.22
N LEU A 138 -4.27 16.52 -3.78
CA LEU A 138 -5.04 16.31 -2.54
C LEU A 138 -4.33 16.87 -1.32
N TYR A 139 -3.02 16.65 -1.20
CA TYR A 139 -2.20 17.18 -0.12
C TYR A 139 -2.25 18.70 -0.05
N LYS A 140 -2.16 19.36 -1.21
CA LYS A 140 -2.13 20.82 -1.30
C LYS A 140 -3.52 21.44 -1.14
N THR A 141 -4.56 20.86 -1.73
CA THR A 141 -5.89 21.48 -1.83
C THR A 141 -6.89 20.98 -0.80
N ALA A 142 -6.94 19.67 -0.55
CA ALA A 142 -7.94 19.06 0.32
C ALA A 142 -7.44 18.86 1.76
N TRP A 143 -6.13 18.67 1.94
CA TRP A 143 -5.54 18.33 3.22
C TRP A 143 -4.73 19.45 3.86
N ASN A 144 -4.67 20.64 3.24
CA ASN A 144 -4.01 21.84 3.75
C ASN A 144 -2.57 21.59 4.25
N GLY A 145 -1.82 20.70 3.58
CA GLY A 145 -0.45 20.37 3.96
C GLY A 145 -0.31 19.42 5.16
N VAL A 146 -1.40 18.85 5.68
CA VAL A 146 -1.36 17.89 6.80
C VAL A 146 -1.66 16.48 6.30
N PHE A 147 -0.63 15.62 6.25
CA PHE A 147 -0.76 14.24 5.80
C PHE A 147 -1.01 13.25 6.94
N ILE A 148 -0.26 13.35 8.03
CA ILE A 148 -0.46 12.55 9.25
C ILE A 148 -0.95 13.47 10.35
N ASN A 149 -2.13 13.18 10.90
CA ASN A 149 -2.64 13.90 12.05
C ASN A 149 -1.82 13.44 13.28
N LYS A 150 -1.12 14.38 13.92
CA LYS A 150 -0.36 14.11 15.16
C LYS A 150 -1.26 13.78 16.35
N GLU A 151 -2.57 13.97 16.22
CA GLU A 151 -3.58 13.67 17.23
C GLU A 151 -4.14 12.24 17.04
N ALA A 152 -3.57 11.30 17.77
CA ALA A 152 -4.24 10.49 18.80
C ALA A 152 -3.19 9.52 19.37
N ALA A 153 -2.23 10.09 20.07
CA ALA A 153 -1.39 9.38 21.04
C ALA A 153 -1.53 10.10 22.40
N SER A 154 -2.75 10.54 22.70
CA SER A 154 -3.18 11.03 23.99
C SER A 154 -4.27 10.08 24.47
N ASP A 155 -3.91 9.36 25.54
CA ASP A 155 -4.70 8.52 26.44
C ASP A 155 -5.11 7.12 25.97
#